data_AF-A0AAJ7RB20-F1
#
_entry.id   AF-A0AAJ7RB20-F1
#
_cell.length_a   1.000
_cell.length_b   1.000
_cell.length_c   1.000
_cell.angle_alpha   90.00
_cell.angle_beta   90.00
_cell.angle_gamma   90.00
#
_symmetry.space_group_name_H-M   'P 1'
#
loop_
_entity.id
_entity.type
_entity.pdbx_description
1 polymer ?
#
loop_
_entity_poly.entity_id
_entity_poly.type
_entity_poly.pdbx_seq_one_letter_code
_entity_poly.pdbx_strand_id
1 'polypeptide(L)'
;MFLQHGSVCPFSESTTIASACSRVFRKNFLRDEQIAILPPGGYRYYEKQSRKALLWLLSLEHRWGCTIVHAGRTREYRLSEGTPVDGYYHDTDTGLRHVLQFQGCFWHGCPKYYRINRDTRLHTGESMDARFKRMQAMSDKIRYLGYELTEIWECEFDRWISVPAQATLYRTLNENPLVAQLPLEPRDAFFGGDTGNTISF
;
A
#
# COMPACT_ATOMS: atom_id res chain seq x y z
N MET A 1 -14.35 20.79 37.30
CA MET A 1 -13.01 20.48 36.73
C MET A 1 -12.87 20.91 35.26
N PHE A 2 -13.46 20.22 34.27
CA PHE A 2 -13.29 20.55 32.83
C PHE A 2 -13.74 21.97 32.41
N LEU A 3 -14.91 22.41 32.87
CA LEU A 3 -15.40 23.77 32.59
C LEU A 3 -14.57 24.84 33.32
N GLN A 4 -14.28 24.60 34.60
CA GLN A 4 -13.59 25.55 35.47
C GLN A 4 -12.11 25.75 35.12
N HIS A 5 -11.40 24.69 34.72
CA HIS A 5 -9.96 24.71 34.52
C HIS A 5 -9.54 24.49 33.06
N GLY A 6 -10.42 23.89 32.24
CA GLY A 6 -10.13 23.54 30.86
C GLY A 6 -10.95 24.31 29.83
N SER A 7 -11.90 25.17 30.25
CA SER A 7 -12.81 25.91 29.37
C SER A 7 -13.48 25.03 28.29
N VAL A 8 -13.83 23.80 28.68
CA VAL A 8 -14.47 22.78 27.83
C VAL A 8 -15.70 22.26 28.57
N CYS A 9 -16.87 22.38 27.96
CA CYS A 9 -18.08 21.74 28.48
C CYS A 9 -18.09 20.26 28.12
N PRO A 10 -18.06 19.34 29.10
CA PRO A 10 -18.02 17.90 28.82
C PRO A 10 -19.37 17.33 28.40
N PHE A 11 -20.46 18.12 28.38
CA PHE A 11 -21.81 17.66 28.02
C PHE A 11 -22.33 18.22 26.70
N SER A 12 -21.94 19.44 26.32
CA SER A 12 -22.36 20.03 25.04
C SER A 12 -21.33 19.85 23.93
N GLU A 13 -20.05 19.69 24.28
CA GLU A 13 -18.97 19.71 23.29
C GLU A 13 -18.17 18.39 23.26
N SER A 14 -18.55 17.40 24.06
CA SER A 14 -17.93 16.08 24.11
C SER A 14 -18.98 15.08 24.61
N THR A 15 -19.06 13.89 24.02
CA THR A 15 -20.02 12.85 24.44
C THR A 15 -19.42 11.87 25.45
N THR A 16 -18.09 11.88 25.62
CA THR A 16 -17.34 10.98 26.50
C THR A 16 -16.24 11.74 27.26
N ILE A 17 -15.82 11.19 28.41
CA ILE A 17 -14.71 11.74 29.22
C ILE A 17 -13.41 11.78 28.40
N ALA A 18 -13.11 10.74 27.62
CA ALA A 18 -11.93 10.70 26.76
C ALA A 18 -11.94 11.85 25.73
N SER A 19 -13.10 12.13 25.13
CA SER A 19 -13.27 13.24 24.20
C SER A 19 -13.06 14.59 24.90
N ALA A 20 -13.61 14.77 26.11
CA ALA A 20 -13.42 15.99 26.91
C ALA A 20 -11.95 16.21 27.29
N CYS A 21 -11.24 15.17 27.73
CA CYS A 21 -9.80 15.21 28.03
C CYS A 21 -8.96 15.57 26.79
N SER A 22 -9.20 14.90 25.66
CA SER A 22 -8.50 15.18 24.40
C SER A 22 -8.71 16.62 23.94
N ARG A 23 -9.91 17.17 24.17
CA ARG A 23 -10.25 18.55 23.77
C ARG A 23 -9.61 19.59 24.67
N VAL A 24 -9.57 19.35 25.98
CA VAL A 24 -8.80 20.20 26.92
C VAL A 24 -7.32 20.20 26.58
N PHE A 25 -6.75 19.04 26.27
CA PHE A 25 -5.36 18.92 25.84
C PHE A 25 -5.08 19.75 24.58
N ARG A 26 -5.87 19.54 23.52
CA ARG A 26 -5.73 20.26 22.25
C ARG A 26 -5.93 21.78 22.37
N LYS A 27 -6.79 22.23 23.29
CA LYS A 27 -7.11 23.66 23.46
C LYS A 27 -6.09 24.40 24.33
N ASN A 28 -5.59 23.77 25.40
CA ASN A 28 -4.84 24.48 26.44
C ASN A 28 -3.38 24.04 26.56
N PHE A 29 -3.02 22.86 26.06
CA PHE A 29 -1.71 22.26 26.33
C PHE A 29 -0.93 21.87 25.07
N LEU A 30 -1.62 21.70 23.93
CA LEU A 30 -0.97 21.38 22.67
C LEU A 30 -0.21 22.61 22.18
N ARG A 31 1.12 22.47 22.07
CA ARG A 31 1.99 23.51 21.53
C ARG A 31 1.98 23.46 20.01
N ASP A 32 2.30 24.58 19.39
CA ASP A 32 2.48 24.64 17.94
C ASP A 32 3.52 23.60 17.47
N GLU A 33 3.28 23.03 16.28
CA GLU A 33 4.15 22.04 15.62
C GLU A 33 4.35 20.70 16.36
N GLN A 34 3.60 20.42 17.44
CA GLN A 34 3.72 19.14 18.16
C GLN A 34 2.99 17.96 17.49
N ILE A 35 1.94 18.21 16.72
CA ILE A 35 1.16 17.16 16.05
C ILE A 35 1.18 17.42 14.55
N ALA A 36 1.64 16.42 13.82
CA ALA A 36 1.65 16.44 12.37
C ALA A 36 0.20 16.32 11.83
N ILE A 37 -0.26 17.28 11.03
CA ILE A 37 -1.58 17.23 10.37
C ILE A 37 -1.54 16.25 9.21
N LEU A 38 -2.09 15.06 9.41
CA LEU A 38 -2.23 14.05 8.37
C LEU A 38 -3.23 14.52 7.30
N PRO A 39 -2.82 14.78 6.06
CA PRO A 39 -3.78 15.05 4.99
C PRO A 39 -4.62 13.79 4.70
N PRO A 40 -5.83 13.94 4.13
CA PRO A 40 -6.59 12.81 3.61
C PRO A 40 -5.75 12.01 2.61
N GLY A 41 -5.36 10.77 2.97
CA GLY A 41 -4.45 9.93 2.17
C GLY A 41 -2.98 9.91 2.61
N GLY A 42 -2.62 10.58 3.71
CA GLY A 42 -1.26 10.54 4.28
C GLY A 42 -0.25 11.43 3.56
N TYR A 43 0.94 11.61 4.14
CA TYR A 43 1.97 12.51 3.62
C TYR A 43 2.59 12.07 2.30
N ARG A 44 2.40 10.80 1.91
CA ARG A 44 2.93 10.20 0.70
C ARG A 44 1.80 9.66 -0.18
N TYR A 45 0.87 10.54 -0.57
CA TYR A 45 -0.19 10.26 -1.54
C TYR A 45 0.32 9.63 -2.86
N TYR A 46 1.62 9.78 -3.16
CA TYR A 46 2.26 9.35 -4.40
C TYR A 46 3.04 8.03 -4.33
N GLU A 47 3.17 7.39 -3.17
CA GLU A 47 3.76 6.05 -3.10
C GLU A 47 2.70 5.02 -3.51
N LYS A 48 2.62 4.76 -4.82
CA LYS A 48 1.67 3.82 -5.41
C LYS A 48 2.09 2.36 -5.27
N GLN A 49 3.36 2.11 -4.93
CA GLN A 49 3.89 0.75 -4.88
C GLN A 49 3.49 0.09 -3.56
N SER A 50 2.65 -0.94 -3.64
CA SER A 50 2.26 -1.69 -2.44
C SER A 50 3.44 -2.45 -1.85
N ARG A 51 3.46 -2.63 -0.52
CA ARG A 51 4.45 -3.49 0.17
C ARG A 51 4.53 -4.89 -0.45
N LYS A 52 3.38 -5.45 -0.78
CA LYS A 52 3.25 -6.77 -1.43
C LYS A 52 3.91 -6.77 -2.82
N ALA A 53 3.69 -5.73 -3.62
CA ALA A 53 4.33 -5.58 -4.93
C ALA A 53 5.86 -5.51 -4.80
N LEU A 54 6.37 -4.71 -3.87
CA LEU A 54 7.81 -4.63 -3.63
C LEU A 54 8.41 -5.98 -3.22
N LEU A 55 7.76 -6.69 -2.28
CA LEU A 55 8.18 -8.02 -1.85
C LEU A 55 8.18 -9.03 -2.99
N TRP A 56 7.16 -9.00 -3.85
CA TRP A 56 7.10 -9.83 -5.03
C TRP A 56 8.26 -9.55 -5.99
N LEU A 57 8.57 -8.29 -6.27
CA LEU A 57 9.70 -7.91 -7.12
C LEU A 57 11.05 -8.37 -6.54
N LEU A 58 11.27 -8.17 -5.24
CA LEU A 58 12.48 -8.66 -4.56
C LEU A 58 12.59 -10.19 -4.61
N SER A 59 11.46 -10.91 -4.56
CA SER A 59 11.46 -12.36 -4.72
C SER A 59 11.85 -12.80 -6.13
N LEU A 60 11.50 -12.00 -7.16
CA LEU A 60 11.93 -12.23 -8.53
C LEU A 60 13.42 -11.92 -8.70
N GLU A 61 13.92 -10.82 -8.12
CA GLU A 61 15.36 -10.52 -8.10
C GLU A 61 16.16 -11.68 -7.51
N HIS A 62 15.73 -12.21 -6.37
CA HIS A 62 16.37 -13.34 -5.71
C HIS A 62 16.36 -14.60 -6.59
N ARG A 63 15.25 -14.88 -7.29
CA ARG A 63 15.09 -16.06 -8.14
C ARG A 63 15.87 -15.97 -9.45
N TRP A 64 15.88 -14.79 -10.07
CA TRP A 64 16.52 -14.56 -11.37
C TRP A 64 17.98 -14.14 -11.24
N GLY A 65 18.44 -13.81 -10.03
CA GLY A 65 19.80 -13.32 -9.80
C GLY A 65 20.05 -11.97 -10.47
N CYS A 66 19.00 -11.16 -10.67
CA CYS A 66 19.06 -9.91 -11.40
C CYS A 66 18.61 -8.72 -10.55
N THR A 67 18.92 -7.50 -11.00
CA THR A 67 18.42 -6.26 -10.40
C THR A 67 17.28 -5.71 -11.25
N ILE A 68 16.11 -5.54 -10.63
CA ILE A 68 14.90 -5.00 -11.23
C ILE A 68 14.81 -3.50 -10.86
N VAL A 69 14.47 -2.67 -11.85
CA VAL A 69 14.20 -1.25 -11.64
C VAL A 69 12.75 -1.09 -11.16
N HIS A 70 12.56 -0.48 -9.99
CA HIS A 70 11.24 -0.27 -9.40
C HIS A 70 11.23 0.93 -8.43
N ALA A 71 10.03 1.35 -8.00
CA ALA A 71 9.84 2.57 -7.21
C ALA A 71 10.58 2.58 -5.86
N GLY A 72 10.66 1.43 -5.16
CA GLY A 72 11.38 1.30 -3.90
C GLY A 72 12.91 1.54 -3.95
N ARG A 73 13.56 1.58 -5.13
CA ARG A 73 15.00 1.91 -5.24
C ARG A 73 15.26 3.36 -5.63
N THR A 74 14.55 3.86 -6.64
CA THR A 74 14.77 5.22 -7.16
C THR A 74 13.46 5.94 -7.42
N ARG A 75 12.71 5.52 -8.45
CA ARG A 75 11.41 6.06 -8.86
C ARG A 75 10.61 5.00 -9.63
N GLU A 76 9.30 5.23 -9.75
CA GLU A 76 8.41 4.47 -10.64
C GLU A 76 9.01 4.48 -12.06
N TYR A 77 9.28 3.31 -12.62
CA TYR A 77 9.82 3.20 -13.96
C TYR A 77 8.72 3.50 -14.98
N ARG A 78 9.06 4.27 -16.00
CA ARG A 78 8.18 4.52 -17.14
C ARG A 78 8.84 3.96 -18.40
N LEU A 79 8.07 3.17 -19.13
CA LEU A 79 8.46 2.70 -20.46
C LEU A 79 8.68 3.91 -21.39
N SER A 80 9.36 3.69 -22.53
CA SER A 80 9.60 4.73 -23.54
C SER A 80 8.32 5.40 -24.02
N GLU A 81 7.20 4.70 -23.98
CA GLU A 81 5.87 5.15 -24.40
C GLU A 81 5.14 5.91 -23.28
N GLY A 82 5.80 6.19 -22.16
CA GLY A 82 5.31 6.96 -21.03
C GLY A 82 4.42 6.17 -20.04
N THR A 83 4.19 4.88 -20.29
CA THR A 83 3.42 3.98 -19.42
C THR A 83 4.20 3.67 -18.13
N PRO A 84 3.67 3.99 -16.94
CA PRO A 84 4.27 3.56 -15.67
C PRO A 84 4.07 2.06 -15.43
N VAL A 85 5.07 1.41 -14.84
CA VAL A 85 5.08 -0.03 -14.52
C VAL A 85 5.66 -0.27 -13.12
N ASP A 86 5.26 -1.36 -12.47
CA ASP A 86 5.75 -1.70 -11.12
C ASP A 86 7.22 -2.12 -11.11
N GLY A 87 7.66 -2.87 -12.12
CA GLY A 87 9.04 -3.31 -12.28
C GLY A 87 9.47 -3.44 -13.75
N TYR A 88 10.75 -3.16 -14.02
CA TYR A 88 11.36 -3.32 -15.33
C TYR A 88 12.73 -3.99 -15.21
N TYR A 89 12.99 -4.94 -16.10
CA TYR A 89 14.28 -5.59 -16.23
C TYR A 89 14.64 -5.76 -17.69
N HIS A 90 15.87 -5.42 -18.05
CA HIS A 90 16.40 -5.63 -19.39
C HIS A 90 17.51 -6.67 -19.30
N ASP A 91 17.26 -7.84 -19.88
CA ASP A 91 18.25 -8.89 -20.00
C ASP A 91 19.15 -8.54 -21.20
N THR A 92 20.40 -8.17 -20.90
CA THR A 92 21.37 -7.79 -21.93
C THR A 92 21.88 -8.96 -22.74
N ASP A 93 21.80 -10.19 -22.22
CA ASP A 93 22.31 -11.38 -22.88
C ASP A 93 21.31 -11.90 -23.92
N THR A 94 20.02 -11.88 -23.58
CA THR A 94 18.94 -12.30 -24.49
C THR A 94 18.33 -11.15 -25.29
N GLY A 95 18.56 -9.90 -24.87
CA GLY A 95 17.92 -8.70 -25.42
C GLY A 95 16.45 -8.56 -25.03
N LEU A 96 15.95 -9.40 -24.12
CA LEU A 96 14.55 -9.38 -23.69
C LEU A 96 14.30 -8.25 -22.69
N ARG A 97 13.18 -7.55 -22.90
CA ARG A 97 12.71 -6.47 -22.03
C ARG A 97 11.52 -6.95 -21.23
N HIS A 98 11.75 -7.27 -19.97
CA HIS A 98 10.75 -7.77 -19.04
C HIS A 98 10.03 -6.63 -18.34
N VAL A 99 8.70 -6.68 -18.36
CA VAL A 99 7.83 -5.79 -17.61
C VAL A 99 7.10 -6.60 -16.55
N LEU A 100 7.12 -6.13 -15.31
CA LEU A 100 6.55 -6.80 -14.16
C LEU A 100 5.42 -5.95 -13.61
N GLN A 101 4.21 -6.51 -13.53
CA GLN A 101 3.02 -5.80 -13.02
C GLN A 101 2.36 -6.59 -11.90
N PHE A 102 2.14 -5.92 -10.76
CA PHE A 102 1.45 -6.45 -9.61
C PHE A 102 0.00 -5.98 -9.60
N GLN A 103 -0.92 -6.89 -9.86
CA GLN A 103 -2.34 -6.58 -9.99
C GLN A 103 -3.03 -6.60 -8.62
N GLY A 104 -3.09 -5.44 -7.95
CA GLY A 104 -3.90 -5.24 -6.75
C GLY A 104 -5.37 -5.59 -6.98
N CYS A 105 -5.94 -6.50 -6.17
CA CYS A 105 -7.21 -7.13 -6.49
C CYS A 105 -8.38 -6.13 -6.57
N PHE A 106 -8.43 -5.19 -5.62
CA PHE A 106 -9.45 -4.14 -5.58
C PHE A 106 -9.28 -3.13 -6.73
N TRP A 107 -8.06 -2.65 -6.94
CA TRP A 107 -7.75 -1.57 -7.89
C TRP A 107 -7.87 -2.00 -9.35
N HIS A 108 -7.66 -3.28 -9.63
CA HIS A 108 -7.68 -3.86 -10.97
C HIS A 108 -8.85 -4.80 -11.22
N GLY A 109 -9.81 -4.91 -10.29
CA GLY A 109 -11.07 -5.61 -10.58
C GLY A 109 -10.96 -7.14 -10.64
N CYS A 110 -10.20 -7.77 -9.73
CA CYS A 110 -9.90 -9.21 -9.79
C CYS A 110 -11.17 -10.09 -9.94
N PRO A 111 -11.29 -10.91 -11.01
CA PRO A 111 -12.44 -11.79 -11.23
C PRO A 111 -12.53 -12.94 -10.22
N LYS A 112 -11.41 -13.32 -9.59
CA LYS A 112 -11.40 -14.40 -8.60
C LYS A 112 -11.99 -13.96 -7.25
N TYR A 113 -11.67 -12.75 -6.82
CA TYR A 113 -12.06 -12.20 -5.52
C TYR A 113 -13.42 -11.48 -5.58
N TYR A 114 -13.71 -10.77 -6.67
CA TYR A 114 -14.96 -10.03 -6.87
C TYR A 114 -15.79 -10.71 -7.95
N ARG A 115 -16.74 -11.56 -7.55
CA ARG A 115 -17.49 -12.43 -8.49
C ARG A 115 -18.89 -11.92 -8.83
N ILE A 116 -19.48 -11.08 -7.99
CA ILE A 116 -20.89 -10.67 -8.06
C ILE A 116 -20.95 -9.16 -8.23
N ASN A 117 -21.96 -8.66 -8.96
CA ASN A 117 -22.25 -7.24 -9.16
C ASN A 117 -21.04 -6.43 -9.66
N ARG A 118 -20.23 -7.04 -10.54
CA ARG A 118 -18.95 -6.46 -11.01
C ARG A 118 -19.13 -5.22 -11.90
N ASP A 119 -20.30 -5.10 -12.51
CA ASP A 119 -20.81 -4.01 -13.31
C ASP A 119 -21.36 -2.85 -12.47
N THR A 120 -21.66 -3.09 -11.18
CA THR A 120 -22.16 -2.06 -10.29
C THR A 120 -21.08 -1.02 -9.97
N ARG A 121 -21.47 0.26 -10.04
CA ARG A 121 -20.58 1.38 -9.78
C ARG A 121 -20.27 1.48 -8.28
N LEU A 122 -18.98 1.49 -7.94
CA LEU A 122 -18.53 1.70 -6.56
C LEU A 122 -18.64 3.19 -6.18
N HIS A 123 -18.55 3.48 -4.88
CA HIS A 123 -18.43 4.86 -4.35
C HIS A 123 -17.24 5.63 -4.92
N THR A 124 -16.22 4.92 -5.42
CA THR A 124 -15.05 5.49 -6.11
C THR A 124 -15.33 5.89 -7.57
N GLY A 125 -16.54 5.64 -8.08
CA GLY A 125 -16.97 6.09 -9.40
C GLY A 125 -16.70 5.11 -10.55
N GLU A 126 -15.97 4.02 -10.35
CA GLU A 126 -15.76 2.94 -11.34
C GLU A 126 -16.34 1.61 -10.85
N SER A 127 -16.74 0.73 -11.78
CA SER A 127 -17.10 -0.66 -11.48
C SER A 127 -15.87 -1.58 -11.51
N MET A 128 -15.99 -2.79 -10.95
CA MET A 128 -14.89 -3.76 -10.97
C MET A 128 -14.58 -4.25 -12.39
N ASP A 129 -15.59 -4.36 -13.25
CA ASP A 129 -15.39 -4.72 -14.65
C ASP A 129 -14.71 -3.60 -15.45
N ALA A 130 -15.04 -2.34 -15.18
CA ALA A 130 -14.35 -1.20 -15.82
C ALA A 130 -12.85 -1.20 -15.46
N ARG A 131 -12.53 -1.41 -14.18
CA ARG A 131 -11.14 -1.54 -13.70
C ARG A 131 -10.41 -2.70 -14.36
N PHE A 132 -11.06 -3.86 -14.45
CA PHE A 132 -10.48 -5.05 -15.08
C PHE A 132 -10.21 -4.84 -16.57
N LYS A 133 -11.16 -4.29 -17.32
CA LYS A 133 -10.97 -3.96 -18.74
C LYS A 133 -9.84 -2.96 -18.97
N ARG A 134 -9.73 -1.93 -18.12
CA ARG A 134 -8.62 -0.96 -18.17
C ARG A 134 -7.27 -1.61 -17.94
N MET A 135 -7.19 -2.52 -16.96
CA MET A 135 -5.97 -3.30 -16.70
C MET A 135 -5.63 -4.20 -17.90
N GLN A 136 -6.59 -4.95 -18.46
CA GLN A 136 -6.36 -5.78 -19.64
C GLN A 136 -5.84 -4.98 -20.83
N ALA A 137 -6.46 -3.83 -21.12
CA ALA A 137 -6.00 -2.95 -22.20
C ALA A 137 -4.56 -2.47 -21.99
N MET A 138 -4.13 -2.26 -20.74
CA MET A 138 -2.73 -1.93 -20.43
C MET A 138 -1.80 -3.12 -20.68
N SER A 139 -2.16 -4.31 -20.20
CA SER A 139 -1.37 -5.53 -20.40
C SER A 139 -1.23 -5.88 -21.88
N ASP A 140 -2.30 -5.73 -22.66
CA ASP A 140 -2.30 -5.93 -24.11
C ASP A 140 -1.43 -4.89 -24.82
N LYS A 141 -1.49 -3.63 -24.41
CA LYS A 141 -0.60 -2.57 -24.92
C LYS A 141 0.87 -2.93 -24.67
N ILE A 142 1.22 -3.38 -23.48
CA ILE A 142 2.61 -3.75 -23.12
C ILE A 142 3.09 -4.91 -23.99
N ARG A 143 2.28 -5.97 -24.13
CA ARG A 143 2.61 -7.12 -25.00
C ARG A 143 2.75 -6.71 -26.46
N TYR A 144 1.85 -5.86 -26.96
CA TYR A 144 1.87 -5.35 -28.33
C TYR A 144 3.16 -4.57 -28.64
N LEU A 145 3.71 -3.85 -27.66
CA LEU A 145 4.98 -3.13 -27.78
C LEU A 145 6.23 -4.05 -27.74
N GLY A 146 6.03 -5.37 -27.63
CA GLY A 146 7.10 -6.37 -27.68
C GLY A 146 7.83 -6.58 -26.35
N TYR A 147 7.20 -6.21 -25.23
CA TYR A 147 7.73 -6.50 -23.89
C TYR A 147 7.27 -7.88 -23.39
N GLU A 148 8.13 -8.56 -22.65
CA GLU A 148 7.81 -9.79 -21.96
C GLU A 148 7.11 -9.47 -20.63
N LEU A 149 5.78 -9.58 -20.62
CA LEU A 149 4.96 -9.17 -19.49
C LEU A 149 4.72 -10.33 -18.50
N THR A 150 5.28 -10.21 -17.30
CA THR A 150 4.98 -11.10 -16.16
C THR A 150 4.05 -10.38 -15.18
N GLU A 151 2.94 -11.03 -14.83
CA GLU A 151 1.93 -10.45 -13.95
C GLU A 151 1.61 -11.42 -12.81
N ILE A 152 1.28 -10.86 -11.64
CA ILE A 152 0.70 -11.63 -10.54
C ILE A 152 -0.48 -10.88 -9.94
N TRP A 153 -1.54 -11.59 -9.57
CA TRP A 153 -2.61 -11.01 -8.76
C TRP A 153 -2.25 -11.00 -7.29
N GLU A 154 -2.72 -9.98 -6.57
CA GLU A 154 -2.54 -9.90 -5.12
C GLU A 154 -3.03 -11.17 -4.39
N CYS A 155 -4.20 -11.69 -4.74
CA CYS A 155 -4.73 -12.93 -4.14
C CYS A 155 -3.93 -14.20 -4.53
N GLU A 156 -3.16 -14.15 -5.62
CA GLU A 156 -2.24 -15.23 -6.00
C GLU A 156 -0.96 -15.13 -5.19
N PHE A 157 -0.43 -13.93 -5.04
CA PHE A 157 0.71 -13.65 -4.19
C PHE A 157 0.46 -14.03 -2.74
N ASP A 158 -0.69 -13.65 -2.17
CA ASP A 158 -1.08 -14.00 -0.80
C ASP A 158 -1.14 -15.52 -0.58
N ARG A 159 -1.62 -16.28 -1.58
CA ARG A 159 -1.60 -17.74 -1.53
C ARG A 159 -0.18 -18.30 -1.64
N TRP A 160 0.64 -17.71 -2.50
CA TRP A 160 2.03 -18.13 -2.71
C TRP A 160 2.87 -17.96 -1.44
N ILE A 161 2.77 -16.83 -0.74
CA ILE A 161 3.51 -16.58 0.52
C ILE A 161 3.01 -17.43 1.69
N SER A 162 1.77 -17.93 1.61
CA SER A 162 1.19 -18.82 2.62
C SER A 162 1.75 -20.25 2.56
N VAL A 163 2.44 -20.62 1.48
CA VAL A 163 3.08 -21.94 1.34
C VAL A 163 4.33 -21.98 2.23
N PRO A 164 4.51 -23.00 3.10
CA PRO A 164 5.63 -23.06 4.05
C PRO A 164 7.02 -22.91 3.42
N ALA A 165 7.22 -23.47 2.23
CA ALA A 165 8.47 -23.36 1.48
C ALA A 165 8.84 -21.91 1.11
N GLN A 166 7.84 -21.07 0.87
CA GLN A 166 8.02 -19.66 0.48
C GLN A 166 7.94 -18.72 1.68
N ALA A 167 7.29 -19.13 2.76
CA ALA A 167 7.14 -18.33 3.98
C ALA A 167 8.49 -17.96 4.63
N THR A 168 9.51 -18.81 4.50
CA THR A 168 10.87 -18.52 5.00
C THR A 168 11.53 -17.43 4.17
N LEU A 169 11.54 -17.58 2.83
CA LEU A 169 12.05 -16.56 1.91
C LEU A 169 11.32 -15.23 2.11
N TYR A 170 10.00 -15.27 2.24
CA TYR A 170 9.18 -14.09 2.49
C TYR A 170 9.59 -13.36 3.78
N ARG A 171 9.80 -14.09 4.88
CA ARG A 171 10.26 -13.48 6.15
C ARG A 171 11.60 -12.77 5.97
N THR A 172 12.57 -13.42 5.33
CA THR A 172 13.88 -12.80 5.05
C THR A 172 13.77 -11.57 4.17
N LEU A 173 12.97 -11.61 3.11
CA LEU A 173 12.77 -10.46 2.22
C LEU A 173 12.00 -9.32 2.90
N ASN A 174 11.12 -9.64 3.86
CA ASN A 174 10.36 -8.64 4.61
C ASN A 174 11.23 -7.86 5.62
N GLU A 175 12.39 -8.41 6.00
CA GLU A 175 13.41 -7.72 6.79
C GLU A 175 14.34 -6.84 5.92
N ASN A 176 14.22 -6.92 4.58
CA ASN A 176 15.03 -6.11 3.68
C ASN A 176 14.79 -4.61 3.95
N PRO A 177 15.85 -3.78 4.07
CA PRO A 177 15.72 -2.34 4.31
C PRO A 177 14.78 -1.62 3.34
N LEU A 178 14.71 -2.05 2.07
CA LEU A 178 13.81 -1.46 1.08
C LEU A 178 12.33 -1.65 1.44
N VAL A 179 12.00 -2.74 2.14
CA VAL A 179 10.64 -3.06 2.61
C VAL A 179 10.41 -2.50 4.02
N ALA A 180 11.39 -2.67 4.91
CA ALA A 180 11.30 -2.23 6.31
C ALA A 180 11.26 -0.70 6.46
N GLN A 181 11.81 0.06 5.51
CA GLN A 181 11.76 1.53 5.48
C GLN A 181 10.48 2.09 4.84
N LEU A 182 9.47 1.26 4.54
CA LEU A 182 8.17 1.79 4.16
C LEU A 182 7.68 2.76 5.26
N PRO A 183 7.22 3.95 4.88
CA PRO A 183 6.89 4.99 5.84
C PRO A 183 5.83 4.48 6.82
N LEU A 184 6.04 4.79 8.11
CA LEU A 184 5.07 4.51 9.16
C LEU A 184 3.73 5.11 8.74
N GLU A 185 2.69 4.29 8.64
CA GLU A 185 1.31 4.74 8.51
C GLU A 185 0.84 5.18 9.89
N PRO A 186 0.74 6.49 10.19
CA PRO A 186 0.43 6.92 11.55
C PRO A 186 -0.98 6.53 11.98
N ARG A 187 -1.82 6.13 11.00
CA ARG A 187 -3.15 5.55 11.23
C ARG A 187 -3.08 4.17 11.90
N ASP A 188 -2.05 3.36 11.63
CA ASP A 188 -1.88 2.04 12.24
C ASP A 188 -1.70 2.14 13.76
N ALA A 189 -1.11 3.24 14.26
CA ALA A 189 -0.98 3.50 15.69
C ALA A 189 -2.35 3.69 16.39
N PHE A 190 -3.42 3.99 15.65
CA PHE A 190 -4.77 4.14 16.20
C PHE A 190 -5.61 2.85 16.16
N PHE A 191 -5.13 1.79 15.48
CA PHE A 191 -5.83 0.51 15.39
C PHE A 191 -5.36 -0.54 16.42
N GLY A 192 -4.44 -0.19 17.32
CA GLY A 192 -3.93 -1.05 18.40
C GLY A 192 -4.79 -1.07 19.68
N GLY A 193 -6.12 -1.03 19.55
CA GLY A 193 -7.04 -1.08 20.69
C GLY A 193 -7.44 -2.50 21.05
N ASP A 194 -6.66 -3.15 21.92
CA ASP A 194 -7.08 -4.06 23.01
C ASP A 194 -5.92 -4.97 23.48
N THR A 195 -4.78 -4.39 23.87
CA THR A 195 -3.90 -5.00 24.87
C THR A 195 -3.19 -3.88 25.64
N GLY A 196 -3.45 -3.83 26.95
CA GLY A 196 -2.90 -2.82 27.84
C GLY A 196 -1.38 -2.91 27.91
N ASN A 197 -0.69 -1.95 27.31
CA ASN A 197 0.75 -1.77 27.49
C ASN A 197 0.99 -0.90 28.74
N THR A 198 0.73 -1.47 29.91
CA THR A 198 1.15 -0.91 31.20
C THR A 198 2.05 -1.95 31.86
N ILE A 199 3.36 -1.82 31.69
CA ILE A 199 4.31 -2.46 32.58
C ILE A 199 4.37 -1.56 33.82
N SER A 200 3.77 -2.01 34.92
CA SER A 200 3.94 -1.40 36.23
C SER A 200 5.37 -1.63 36.73
N PHE A 201 6.08 -0.54 37.02
CA PHE A 201 7.28 -0.55 37.86
C PHE A 201 6.90 -0.69 39.33
#